data_AF-A0A329RZB0-F1
#
_entry.id   AF-A0A329RZB0-F1
#
_cell.length_a   1.000
_cell.length_b   1.000
_cell.length_c   1.000
_cell.angle_alpha   90.00
_cell.angle_beta   90.00
_cell.angle_gamma   90.00
#
_symmetry.space_group_name_H-M   'P 1'
#
loop_
_entity.id
_entity.type
_entity.pdbx_description
1 polymer ?
#
loop_
_entity_poly.entity_id
_entity_poly.type
_entity_poly.pdbx_seq_one_letter_code
_entity_poly.pdbx_strand_id
1 'polypeptide(L)'
;MLIRFDEVFYVHFKANKKMIKKYPNLLNYTREIFRFPPVVKSMDRKTHFRHIRDHYYGSHISINTFGIVPAGPNTDYSVKHDRDRFASATLPEFPVNSN
;
A
#
# COMPACT_ATOMS: atom_id res chain seq x y z
N MET A 1 5.91 3.27 0.01
CA MET A 1 5.83 3.34 -1.47
C MET A 1 4.99 2.22 -2.07
N LEU A 2 5.21 0.95 -1.72
CA LEU A 2 4.46 -0.19 -2.32
C LEU A 2 2.94 -0.13 -2.15
N ILE A 3 2.46 0.32 -0.98
CA ILE A 3 1.02 0.38 -0.66
C ILE A 3 0.22 1.34 -1.56
N ARG A 4 0.90 2.28 -2.24
CA ARG A 4 0.29 3.24 -3.18
C ARG A 4 0.35 2.74 -4.62
N PHE A 5 1.11 1.69 -4.90
CA PHE A 5 1.43 1.28 -6.25
C PHE A 5 0.17 0.83 -7.01
N ASP A 6 -0.59 -0.10 -6.43
CA ASP A 6 -1.79 -0.63 -7.05
C ASP A 6 -2.92 0.41 -7.10
N GLU A 7 -3.04 1.25 -6.08
CA GLU A 7 -4.10 2.27 -5.97
C GLU A 7 -3.88 3.49 -6.87
N VAL A 8 -2.61 3.85 -7.15
CA VAL A 8 -2.27 5.07 -7.89
C VAL A 8 -1.30 4.79 -9.02
N PHE A 9 -0.08 4.34 -8.72
CA PHE A 9 1.02 4.39 -9.69
C PHE A 9 0.77 3.54 -10.93
N TYR A 10 0.09 2.40 -10.76
CA TYR A 10 -0.25 1.50 -11.84
C TYR A 10 -1.04 2.19 -12.96
N VAL A 11 -2.02 3.01 -12.60
CA VAL A 11 -2.87 3.74 -13.57
C VAL A 11 -2.34 5.15 -13.80
N HIS A 12 -2.23 5.95 -12.74
CA HIS A 12 -1.92 7.38 -12.80
C HIS A 12 -0.57 7.68 -13.47
N PHE A 13 0.46 6.92 -13.10
CA PHE A 13 1.80 7.06 -13.66
C PHE A 13 2.09 6.05 -14.78
N LYS A 14 1.09 5.27 -15.20
CA LYS A 14 1.21 4.29 -16.29
C LYS A 14 2.29 3.23 -16.03
N ALA A 15 2.64 2.97 -14.77
CA ALA A 15 3.57 1.91 -14.36
C ALA A 15 2.88 0.53 -14.41
N ASN A 16 2.34 0.17 -15.58
CA ASN A 16 1.25 -0.79 -15.69
C ASN A 16 1.66 -2.22 -16.12
N LYS A 17 2.97 -2.56 -16.10
CA LYS A 17 3.44 -3.92 -16.46
C LYS A 17 2.70 -5.01 -15.69
N LYS A 18 2.57 -4.85 -14.37
CA LYS A 18 1.87 -5.78 -13.47
C LYS A 18 1.70 -5.15 -12.08
N MET A 19 0.53 -5.34 -11.46
CA MET A 19 0.24 -4.87 -10.10
C MET A 19 1.03 -5.64 -9.04
N ILE A 20 1.33 -5.02 -7.89
CA ILE A 20 1.96 -5.62 -6.71
C ILE A 20 1.18 -6.84 -6.24
N LYS A 21 -0.16 -6.81 -6.24
CA LYS A 21 -0.98 -7.97 -5.86
C LYS A 21 -0.74 -9.23 -6.70
N LYS A 22 -0.09 -9.10 -7.87
CA LYS A 22 0.25 -10.22 -8.75
C LYS A 22 1.70 -10.69 -8.59
N TYR A 23 2.50 -10.07 -7.71
CA TYR A 23 3.84 -10.48 -7.33
C TYR A 23 3.83 -11.05 -5.90
N PRO A 24 3.84 -12.39 -5.71
CA PRO A 24 3.64 -12.99 -4.39
C PRO A 24 4.62 -12.48 -3.32
N ASN A 25 5.91 -12.42 -3.65
CA ASN A 25 6.93 -11.93 -2.71
C ASN A 25 6.72 -10.45 -2.33
N LEU A 26 6.39 -9.58 -3.28
CA LEU A 26 6.18 -8.15 -3.02
C LEU A 26 4.87 -7.90 -2.28
N LEU A 27 3.81 -8.64 -2.61
CA LEU A 27 2.53 -8.57 -1.91
C LEU A 27 2.71 -8.98 -0.44
N ASN A 28 3.36 -10.11 -0.18
CA ASN A 28 3.55 -10.62 1.17
C ASN A 28 4.52 -9.74 1.98
N TYR A 29 5.53 -9.15 1.35
CA TYR A 29 6.37 -8.13 1.98
C TYR A 29 5.58 -6.85 2.33
N THR A 30 4.70 -6.40 1.43
CA THR A 30 3.84 -5.23 1.69
C THR A 30 2.88 -5.49 2.86
N ARG A 31 2.29 -6.69 2.92
CA ARG A 31 1.42 -7.15 4.01
C ARG A 31 2.16 -7.25 5.36
N GLU A 32 3.41 -7.70 5.37
CA GLU A 32 4.26 -7.75 6.55
C GLU A 32 4.48 -6.34 7.14
N ILE A 33 4.92 -5.40 6.30
CA ILE A 33 5.09 -3.99 6.72
C ILE A 33 3.78 -3.37 7.18
N PHE A 34 2.67 -3.66 6.51
CA PHE A 34 1.36 -3.11 6.85
C PHE A 34 0.90 -3.46 8.27
N ARG A 35 1.45 -4.54 8.85
CA ARG A 35 1.14 -5.02 10.19
C ARG A 35 2.08 -4.49 11.26
N PHE A 36 3.14 -3.76 10.89
CA PHE A 36 4.04 -3.17 11.87
C PHE A 36 3.30 -2.15 12.75
N PRO A 37 3.48 -2.17 14.09
CA PRO A 37 2.71 -1.32 14.99
C PRO A 37 2.70 0.17 14.63
N PRO A 38 3.84 0.81 14.25
CA PRO A 38 3.82 2.22 13.84
C PRO A 38 3.01 2.47 12.57
N VAL A 39 2.98 1.51 11.65
CA VAL A 39 2.22 1.61 10.39
C VAL A 39 0.73 1.49 10.68
N VAL A 40 0.33 0.52 11.49
CA VAL A 40 -1.07 0.35 11.92
C VAL A 40 -1.56 1.60 12.65
N LYS A 41 -0.74 2.23 13.51
CA LYS A 41 -1.08 3.47 14.22
C LYS A 41 -1.27 4.67 13.28
N SER A 42 -0.51 4.74 12.19
CA SER A 42 -0.53 5.86 11.24
C SER A 42 -1.53 5.69 10.10
N MET A 43 -2.07 4.49 9.90
CA MET A 43 -2.98 4.18 8.80
C MET A 43 -4.40 3.88 9.29
N ASP A 44 -5.28 4.88 9.24
CA ASP A 44 -6.72 4.59 9.21
C ASP A 44 -7.10 3.96 7.86
N ARG A 45 -7.39 2.66 7.88
CA ARG A 45 -7.61 1.82 6.70
C ARG A 45 -8.68 2.35 5.75
N LYS A 46 -9.72 3.03 6.26
CA LYS A 46 -10.83 3.51 5.42
C LYS A 46 -10.53 4.85 4.78
N THR A 47 -9.91 5.77 5.52
CA THR A 47 -9.69 7.14 5.04
C THR A 47 -8.35 7.31 4.31
N HIS A 48 -7.34 6.53 4.67
CA HIS A 48 -5.98 6.71 4.15
C HIS A 48 -5.87 6.43 2.65
N PHE A 49 -6.48 5.34 2.15
CA PHE A 49 -6.47 5.04 0.71
C PHE A 49 -7.30 6.02 -0.12
N ARG A 50 -8.39 6.54 0.45
CA ARG A 50 -9.16 7.60 -0.18
C ARG A 50 -8.33 8.87 -0.29
N HIS A 51 -7.73 9.35 0.80
CA HIS A 51 -6.86 10.54 0.77
C HIS A 51 -5.69 10.40 -0.19
N ILE A 52 -5.06 9.22 -0.27
CA ILE A 52 -4.02 8.95 -1.26
C ILE A 52 -4.57 9.15 -2.68
N ARG A 53 -5.67 8.48 -3.04
CA ARG A 53 -6.22 8.56 -4.39
C ARG A 53 -6.65 9.99 -4.73
N ASP A 54 -7.38 10.65 -3.83
CA ASP A 54 -7.87 12.01 -4.04
C ASP A 54 -6.71 12.99 -4.27
N HIS A 55 -5.62 12.86 -3.50
CA HIS A 55 -4.43 13.68 -3.68
C HIS A 55 -3.80 13.48 -5.07
N TYR A 56 -3.53 12.23 -5.46
CA TYR A 56 -2.83 11.97 -6.73
C TYR A 56 -3.70 12.28 -7.95
N TYR A 57 -4.95 11.79 -7.97
CA TYR A 57 -5.84 11.95 -9.12
C TYR A 57 -6.45 13.36 -9.19
N GLY A 58 -6.63 14.03 -8.05
CA GLY A 58 -7.21 15.38 -7.99
C GLY A 58 -6.19 16.52 -8.13
N SER A 59 -4.95 16.36 -7.63
CA SER A 59 -3.95 17.45 -7.67
C SER A 59 -3.12 17.49 -8.96
N HIS A 60 -2.97 16.36 -9.67
CA HIS A 60 -2.15 16.31 -10.89
C HIS A 60 -2.95 16.59 -12.17
N ILE A 61 -3.49 17.80 -12.31
CA ILE A 61 -4.31 18.22 -13.47
C ILE A 61 -3.60 18.07 -14.83
N SER A 62 -2.27 18.16 -14.87
CA SER A 62 -1.48 17.94 -16.10
C SER A 62 -1.45 16.47 -16.54
N ILE A 63 -1.70 15.54 -15.62
CA ILE A 63 -1.73 14.09 -15.87
C ILE A 63 -3.17 13.58 -15.98
N ASN A 64 -4.07 14.09 -15.13
CA ASN A 64 -5.47 13.71 -15.03
C ASN A 64 -6.37 14.96 -15.08
N THR A 65 -6.58 15.50 -16.28
CA THR A 65 -7.29 16.77 -16.51
C THR A 65 -8.71 16.80 -15.94
N PHE A 66 -9.39 15.66 -15.95
CA PHE A 66 -10.78 15.56 -15.48
C PHE A 66 -10.88 15.28 -13.97
N GLY A 67 -9.77 15.05 -13.28
CA GLY A 67 -9.78 14.74 -11.84
C GLY A 67 -10.53 13.46 -11.47
N ILE A 68 -10.81 12.58 -12.43
CA ILE A 68 -11.58 11.35 -12.19
C ILE A 68 -10.75 10.42 -11.32
N VAL A 69 -11.33 9.97 -10.20
CA VAL A 69 -10.70 9.06 -9.25
C VAL A 69 -11.20 7.62 -9.50
N PRO A 70 -10.32 6.67 -9.85
CA PRO A 70 -10.70 5.27 -10.02
C PRO A 70 -11.19 4.62 -8.72
N ALA A 71 -12.25 3.81 -8.83
CA ALA A 71 -12.90 3.18 -7.69
C ALA A 71 -12.09 2.02 -7.05
N GLY A 72 -11.22 1.37 -7.81
CA GLY A 72 -10.43 0.20 -7.39
C GLY A 72 -8.92 0.47 -7.41
N PRO A 73 -8.08 -0.51 -7.05
CA PRO A 73 -8.29 -1.97 -7.08
C PRO A 73 -8.79 -2.65 -5.79
N ASN A 74 -8.95 -1.93 -4.68
CA ASN A 74 -9.47 -2.45 -3.40
C ASN A 74 -8.68 -3.65 -2.85
N THR A 75 -7.36 -3.58 -2.92
CA THR A 75 -6.49 -4.66 -2.42
C THR A 75 -6.53 -4.71 -0.88
N ASP A 76 -6.87 -5.86 -0.32
CA ASP A 76 -6.78 -6.07 1.13
C ASP A 76 -5.35 -6.47 1.56
N TYR A 77 -4.64 -5.52 2.17
CA TYR A 77 -3.31 -5.70 2.74
C TYR A 77 -3.31 -6.24 4.18
N SER A 78 -4.48 -6.42 4.80
CA SER A 78 -4.58 -6.97 6.16
C SER A 78 -4.55 -8.49 6.21
N VAL A 79 -4.76 -9.15 5.05
CA VAL A 79 -4.67 -10.60 4.88
C VAL A 79 -3.30 -11.12 5.33
N LYS A 80 -3.30 -12.31 5.94
CA LYS A 80 -2.07 -13.02 6.38
C LYS A 80 -1.07 -13.14 5.22
N HIS A 81 0.21 -12.88 5.52
CA HIS A 81 1.33 -13.13 4.61
C HIS A 81 2.02 -14.46 4.95
N ASP A 82 2.83 -14.97 4.01
CA ASP A 82 3.59 -16.23 4.15
C ASP A 82 5.09 -16.01 4.43
N ARG A 83 5.48 -14.80 4.87
CA ARG A 83 6.88 -14.39 5.06
C ARG A 83 7.64 -15.20 6.10
N ASP A 84 6.93 -15.90 7.00
CA ASP A 84 7.52 -16.81 8.00
C ASP A 84 8.36 -17.93 7.36
N ARG A 85 8.17 -18.22 6.06
CA ARG A 85 9.00 -19.17 5.32
C ARG A 85 10.46 -18.73 5.14
N PHE A 86 10.78 -17.47 5.40
CA PHE A 86 12.13 -16.92 5.30
C PHE A 86 12.80 -16.91 6.68
N ALA A 87 13.35 -18.05 7.09
CA ALA A 87 13.90 -18.27 8.45
C ALA A 87 15.05 -17.33 8.86
N SER A 88 15.73 -16.70 7.90
CA SER A 88 16.83 -15.75 8.13
C SER A 88 16.42 -14.28 8.08
N ALA A 89 15.12 -13.97 7.95
CA ALA A 89 14.65 -12.60 7.88
C ALA A 89 14.73 -11.92 9.24
N THR A 90 15.56 -10.89 9.36
CA THR A 90 15.57 -10.01 10.55
C THR A 90 14.38 -9.06 10.48
N LEU A 91 13.50 -9.13 11.47
CA LEU A 91 12.41 -8.16 11.63
C LEU A 91 12.88 -6.97 12.48
N PRO A 92 12.42 -5.75 12.16
CA PRO A 92 12.69 -4.59 12.99
C PRO A 92 11.99 -4.74 14.35
N GLU A 93 12.71 -4.45 15.42
CA GLU A 93 12.12 -4.31 16.74
C GLU A 93 11.47 -2.94 16.87
N PHE A 94 10.23 -2.92 17.36
CA PHE A 94 9.53 -1.68 17.67
C PHE A 94 9.45 -1.56 19.19
N PRO A 95 9.95 -0.46 19.79
CA PRO A 95 9.83 -0.28 21.23
C PRO A 95 8.34 -0.34 21.60
N VAL A 96 8.01 -1.28 22.48
CA VAL A 96 6.69 -1.30 23.12
C VAL A 96 6.73 -0.14 24.09
N ASN A 97 6.02 0.95 23.79
CA ASN A 97 5.79 1.98 24.80
C ASN A 97 5.07 1.31 25.96
N SER A 98 5.79 1.06 27.06
CA SER A 98 5.21 0.84 28.38
C SER A 98 4.40 2.09 28.71
N ASN A 99 3.09 1.93 28.80
CA ASN A 99 2.21 2.95 29.38
C ASN A 99 2.65 3.27 30.80
#